data_AF-A0A328AC52-F1
#
_entry.id   AF-A0A328AC52-F1
#
_cell.length_a   1.000
_cell.length_b   1.000
_cell.length_c   1.000
_cell.angle_alpha   90.00
_cell.angle_beta   90.00
_cell.angle_gamma   90.00
#
_symmetry.space_group_name_H-M   'P 1'
#
loop_
_entity.id
_entity.type
_entity.pdbx_description
1 polymer ?
#
loop_
_entity_poly.entity_id
_entity_poly.type
_entity_poly.pdbx_seq_one_letter_code
_entity_poly.pdbx_strand_id
1 'polypeptide(L)'
;MASQFRSSRSRSFAPKIGRKPGRALPSRTLAPSPLPGAVVDAVLRFHDEVQDQGGGRSLLRLSDERLHDAEVEAALGDLAPRAARVSILWNEREGEIIRVLEDAANRLAA
;
A
#
# COMPACT_ATOMS: atom_id res chain seq x y z
N MET A 1 51.60 27.54 61.46
CA MET A 1 51.29 26.46 60.49
C MET A 1 50.25 26.98 59.52
N ALA A 2 50.57 26.90 58.23
CA ALA A 2 49.80 27.46 57.12
C ALA A 2 48.49 26.69 56.90
N SER A 3 47.42 27.38 56.51
CA SER A 3 46.48 26.79 55.55
C SER A 3 45.73 27.88 54.81
N GLN A 4 45.94 27.88 53.50
CA GLN A 4 45.31 28.74 52.53
C GLN A 4 43.87 28.25 52.31
N PHE A 5 42.89 29.14 52.49
CA PHE A 5 41.54 28.90 51.96
C PHE A 5 41.39 29.67 50.65
N ARG A 6 41.57 28.97 49.53
CA ARG A 6 41.20 29.42 48.19
C ARG A 6 39.81 28.93 47.83
N SER A 7 39.01 29.88 47.34
CA SER A 7 38.00 29.75 46.28
C SER A 7 36.97 28.61 46.33
N SER A 8 35.69 28.99 46.39
CA SER A 8 34.65 28.30 45.62
C SER A 8 33.91 29.32 44.76
N ARG A 9 34.14 29.23 43.45
CA ARG A 9 33.40 29.96 42.41
C ARG A 9 31.94 29.55 42.47
N SER A 10 31.05 30.54 42.59
CA SER A 10 29.63 30.41 42.26
C SER A 10 29.48 29.76 40.88
N ARG A 11 28.99 28.52 40.85
CA ARG A 11 28.54 27.86 39.62
C ARG A 11 27.13 28.37 39.34
N SER A 12 27.03 29.36 38.46
CA SER A 12 25.76 29.82 37.91
C SER A 12 25.11 28.67 37.16
N PHE A 13 24.00 28.14 37.68
CA PHE A 13 23.16 27.18 36.98
C PHE A 13 22.41 27.92 35.86
N ALA A 14 22.90 27.78 34.62
CA ALA A 14 22.13 28.17 33.44
C ALA A 14 21.17 27.01 33.07
N PRO A 15 19.84 27.21 33.05
CA PRO A 15 18.93 26.18 32.59
C PRO A 15 19.08 26.01 31.08
N LYS A 16 19.41 24.80 30.63
CA LYS A 16 19.34 24.43 29.21
C LYS A 16 17.87 24.48 28.80
N ILE A 17 17.50 25.48 28.00
CA ILE A 17 16.19 25.57 27.36
C ILE A 17 16.05 24.35 26.44
N GLY A 18 15.34 23.33 26.92
CA GLY A 18 15.01 22.15 26.15
C GLY A 18 14.20 22.57 24.93
N ARG A 19 14.68 22.24 23.73
CA ARG A 19 13.89 22.36 22.50
C ARG A 19 12.63 21.51 22.70
N LYS A 20 11.47 22.17 22.76
CA LYS A 20 10.17 21.48 22.77
C LYS A 20 10.14 20.56 21.54
N PRO A 21 9.78 19.28 21.66
CA PRO A 21 9.63 18.42 20.50
C PRO A 21 8.59 19.07 19.59
N GLY A 22 9.03 19.44 18.39
CA GLY A 22 8.14 19.97 17.36
C GLY A 22 7.01 18.96 17.17
N ARG A 23 5.78 19.40 17.37
CA ARG A 23 4.58 18.60 17.12
C ARG A 23 4.67 18.10 15.69
N ALA A 24 4.99 16.83 15.51
CA ALA A 24 5.02 16.19 14.20
C ALA A 24 3.64 16.39 13.58
N LEU A 25 3.58 17.14 12.49
CA LEU A 25 2.37 17.22 11.68
C LEU A 25 2.07 15.80 11.21
N PRO A 26 0.82 15.32 11.30
CA PRO A 26 0.48 14.00 10.79
C PRO A 26 0.87 13.99 9.31
N SER A 27 1.78 13.09 8.94
CA SER A 27 2.08 12.80 7.54
C SER A 27 0.76 12.45 6.89
N ARG A 28 0.27 13.31 6.00
CA ARG A 28 -0.99 13.10 5.28
C ARG A 28 -0.79 11.88 4.39
N THR A 29 -1.16 10.70 4.89
CA THR A 29 -1.15 9.47 4.11
C THR A 29 -2.07 9.67 2.94
N LEU A 30 -1.51 9.85 1.75
CA LEU A 30 -2.30 9.93 0.51
C LEU A 30 -3.01 8.58 0.37
N ALA A 31 -4.33 8.58 0.48
CA ALA A 31 -5.13 7.40 0.22
C ALA A 31 -4.84 6.91 -1.21
N PRO A 32 -4.79 5.60 -1.46
CA PRO A 32 -4.63 5.09 -2.82
C PRO A 32 -5.68 5.67 -3.75
N SER A 33 -5.27 6.00 -4.98
CA SER A 33 -6.23 6.28 -6.04
C SER A 33 -7.17 5.08 -6.17
N PRO A 34 -8.50 5.27 -6.28
CA PRO A 34 -9.44 4.18 -6.43
C PRO A 34 -9.07 3.32 -7.64
N LEU A 35 -9.46 2.05 -7.60
CA LEU A 35 -9.27 1.14 -8.71
C LEU A 35 -10.24 1.53 -9.85
N PRO A 36 -9.76 1.72 -11.10
CA PRO A 36 -10.63 1.99 -12.23
C PRO A 36 -11.54 0.79 -12.51
N GLY A 37 -12.82 1.05 -12.83
CA GLY A 37 -13.78 -0.02 -13.15
C GLY A 37 -13.34 -0.90 -14.32
N ALA A 38 -12.67 -0.32 -15.32
CA ALA A 38 -12.13 -1.06 -16.47
C ALA A 38 -11.18 -2.20 -16.07
N VAL A 39 -10.45 -2.07 -14.94
CA VAL A 39 -9.59 -3.15 -14.45
C VAL A 39 -10.43 -4.31 -13.91
N VAL A 40 -11.48 -4.00 -13.15
CA VAL A 40 -12.40 -5.01 -12.61
C VAL A 40 -13.10 -5.74 -13.75
N ASP A 41 -13.62 -4.99 -14.72
CA ASP A 41 -14.29 -5.55 -15.90
C ASP A 41 -13.36 -6.44 -16.71
N ALA A 42 -12.11 -6.02 -16.91
CA ALA A 42 -11.11 -6.81 -17.63
C ALA A 42 -10.79 -8.12 -16.90
N VAL A 43 -10.61 -8.10 -15.58
CA VAL A 43 -10.38 -9.34 -14.81
C VAL A 43 -11.60 -10.27 -14.91
N LEU A 44 -12.82 -9.75 -14.73
CA LEU A 44 -14.02 -10.59 -14.87
C LEU A 44 -14.14 -11.22 -16.25
N ARG A 45 -13.83 -10.46 -17.30
CA ARG A 45 -14.02 -10.89 -18.69
C ARG A 45 -12.90 -11.78 -19.23
N PHE A 46 -11.66 -11.51 -18.85
CA PHE A 46 -10.48 -12.09 -19.48
C PHE A 46 -9.62 -12.94 -18.55
N HIS A 47 -10.03 -13.15 -17.29
CA HIS A 47 -9.28 -14.01 -16.38
C HIS A 47 -9.05 -15.39 -16.98
N ASP A 48 -7.85 -15.88 -16.76
CA ASP A 48 -7.39 -17.20 -17.15
C ASP A 48 -6.86 -17.97 -15.93
N GLU A 49 -6.49 -17.26 -14.86
CA GLU A 49 -6.17 -17.85 -13.57
C GLU A 49 -7.42 -17.92 -12.68
N VAL A 50 -7.77 -19.14 -12.29
CA VAL A 50 -8.85 -19.42 -11.33
C VAL A 50 -8.30 -20.28 -10.20
N GLN A 51 -8.33 -19.76 -8.98
CA GLN A 51 -7.92 -20.49 -7.79
C GLN A 51 -9.12 -20.77 -6.88
N ASP A 52 -9.47 -22.05 -6.71
CA ASP A 52 -10.52 -22.48 -5.78
C ASP A 52 -10.18 -22.08 -4.33
N GLN A 53 -11.10 -21.36 -3.68
CA GLN A 53 -11.00 -20.95 -2.28
C GLN A 53 -11.91 -21.80 -1.37
N GLY A 54 -12.57 -22.81 -1.93
CA GLY A 54 -13.55 -23.64 -1.25
C GLY A 54 -14.90 -22.96 -1.07
N GLY A 55 -15.93 -23.76 -0.74
CA GLY A 55 -17.26 -23.23 -0.41
C GLY A 55 -18.00 -22.59 -1.59
N GLY A 56 -17.62 -22.89 -2.83
CA GLY A 56 -18.18 -22.26 -4.04
C GLY A 56 -17.65 -20.85 -4.29
N ARG A 57 -16.41 -20.58 -3.86
CA ARG A 57 -15.73 -19.30 -4.07
C ARG A 57 -14.45 -19.52 -4.86
N SER A 58 -14.17 -18.62 -5.78
CA SER A 58 -12.96 -18.65 -6.60
C SER A 58 -12.26 -17.30 -6.53
N LEU A 59 -10.94 -17.33 -6.69
CA LEU A 59 -10.13 -16.13 -6.87
C LEU A 59 -9.76 -16.03 -8.34
N LEU A 60 -10.24 -14.99 -9.00
CA LEU A 60 -10.05 -14.72 -10.42
C LEU A 60 -8.92 -13.71 -10.62
N ARG A 61 -7.99 -14.01 -11.54
CA ARG A 61 -6.84 -13.17 -11.87
C ARG A 61 -6.49 -13.26 -13.35
N LEU A 62 -5.77 -12.25 -13.83
CA LEU A 62 -5.08 -12.31 -15.12
C LEU A 62 -3.66 -12.81 -14.87
N SER A 63 -3.24 -13.83 -15.62
CA SER A 63 -1.83 -14.21 -15.69
C SER A 63 -1.00 -13.13 -16.37
N ASP A 64 0.32 -13.20 -16.20
CA ASP A 64 1.25 -12.31 -16.90
C ASP A 64 1.16 -12.49 -18.42
N GLU A 65 1.03 -13.73 -18.88
CA GLU A 65 0.86 -14.05 -20.30
C GLU A 65 -0.41 -13.41 -20.86
N ARG A 66 -1.53 -13.52 -20.13
CA ARG A 66 -2.83 -12.99 -20.56
C ARG A 66 -2.87 -11.47 -20.67
N LEU A 67 -2.05 -10.76 -19.88
CA LEU A 67 -1.97 -9.30 -19.96
C LEU A 67 -1.39 -8.78 -21.27
N HIS A 68 -0.63 -9.62 -22.00
CA HIS A 68 0.00 -9.27 -23.27
C HIS A 68 -0.84 -9.69 -24.47
N ASP A 69 -2.03 -10.29 -24.26
CA ASP A 69 -2.94 -10.59 -25.35
C ASP A 69 -3.52 -9.30 -25.93
N ALA A 70 -3.57 -9.22 -27.26
CA ALA A 70 -3.97 -8.01 -27.99
C ALA A 70 -5.35 -7.47 -27.56
N GLU A 71 -6.29 -8.34 -27.19
CA GLU A 71 -7.62 -7.92 -26.71
C GLU A 71 -7.58 -7.31 -25.29
N VAL A 72 -6.70 -7.83 -24.42
CA VAL A 72 -6.52 -7.37 -23.04
C VAL A 72 -5.74 -6.06 -23.05
N GLU A 73 -4.69 -5.96 -23.86
CA GLU A 73 -3.95 -4.72 -24.10
C GLU A 73 -4.86 -3.62 -24.66
N ALA A 74 -5.74 -3.95 -25.63
CA ALA A 74 -6.70 -3.00 -26.17
C ALA A 74 -7.72 -2.52 -25.12
N ALA A 75 -8.10 -3.36 -24.17
CA ALA A 75 -9.05 -3.03 -23.12
C ALA A 75 -8.42 -2.22 -21.97
N LEU A 76 -7.18 -2.54 -21.59
CA LEU A 76 -6.52 -1.98 -20.41
C LEU A 76 -5.53 -0.87 -20.73
N GLY A 77 -4.80 -0.95 -21.83
CA GLY A 77 -3.69 -0.04 -22.16
C GLY A 77 -2.75 0.15 -20.97
N ASP A 78 -2.56 1.40 -20.55
CA ASP A 78 -1.71 1.80 -19.42
C ASP A 78 -2.15 1.21 -18.06
N LEU A 79 -3.35 0.62 -17.98
CA LEU A 79 -3.85 -0.03 -16.77
C LEU A 79 -3.37 -1.48 -16.62
N ALA A 80 -2.76 -2.10 -17.63
CA ALA A 80 -2.31 -3.49 -17.58
C ALA A 80 -1.38 -3.80 -16.37
N PRO A 81 -0.38 -2.96 -16.03
CA PRO A 81 0.46 -3.17 -14.85
C PRO A 81 -0.29 -3.12 -13.52
N ARG A 82 -1.42 -2.39 -13.48
CA ARG A 82 -2.30 -2.32 -12.30
C ARG A 82 -3.19 -3.55 -12.24
N ALA A 83 -3.73 -3.99 -13.37
CA ALA A 83 -4.55 -5.20 -13.48
C ALA A 83 -3.80 -6.47 -13.05
N ALA A 84 -2.49 -6.56 -13.33
CA ALA A 84 -1.61 -7.63 -12.85
C ALA A 84 -1.65 -7.86 -11.33
N ARG A 85 -2.00 -6.80 -10.57
CA ARG A 85 -2.01 -6.78 -9.10
C ARG A 85 -3.41 -6.97 -8.53
N VAL A 86 -4.41 -7.12 -9.39
CA VAL A 86 -5.80 -7.24 -8.98
C VAL A 86 -6.23 -8.69 -8.97
N SER A 87 -7.02 -9.04 -7.96
CA SER A 87 -7.69 -10.33 -7.85
C SER A 87 -9.13 -10.11 -7.41
N ILE A 88 -10.05 -10.87 -7.98
CA ILE A 88 -11.47 -10.79 -7.63
C ILE A 88 -11.86 -12.07 -6.90
N LEU A 89 -12.31 -11.93 -5.66
CA LEU A 89 -12.98 -13.01 -4.94
C LEU A 89 -14.43 -13.06 -5.42
N TRP A 90 -14.78 -14.18 -6.05
CA TRP A 90 -16.03 -14.41 -6.73
C TRP A 90 -16.87 -15.47 -6.01
N ASN A 91 -18.19 -15.27 -5.99
CA ASN A 91 -19.16 -16.27 -5.56
C ASN A 91 -19.72 -17.01 -6.78
N GLU A 92 -19.34 -18.26 -6.97
CA GLU A 92 -19.79 -19.08 -8.10
C GLU A 92 -21.29 -19.39 -8.05
N ARG A 93 -21.87 -19.44 -6.84
CA ARG A 93 -23.26 -19.83 -6.66
C ARG A 93 -24.22 -18.69 -6.98
N GLU A 94 -23.83 -17.48 -6.63
CA GLU A 94 -24.65 -16.27 -6.78
C GLU A 94 -24.27 -15.47 -8.03
N GLY A 95 -23.09 -15.70 -8.60
CA GLY A 95 -22.58 -14.94 -9.73
C GLY A 95 -22.22 -13.50 -9.33
N GLU A 96 -21.62 -13.33 -8.15
CA GLU A 96 -21.38 -12.01 -7.56
C GLU A 96 -19.92 -11.82 -7.13
N ILE A 97 -19.48 -10.56 -7.19
CA ILE A 97 -18.21 -10.15 -6.60
C ILE A 97 -18.38 -10.07 -5.08
N ILE A 98 -17.65 -10.93 -4.36
CA ILE A 98 -17.55 -10.82 -2.90
C ILE A 98 -16.59 -9.67 -2.55
N ARG A 99 -15.43 -9.63 -3.21
CA ARG A 99 -14.39 -8.63 -2.91
C ARG A 99 -13.42 -8.43 -4.08
N VAL A 100 -12.97 -7.20 -4.24
CA VAL A 100 -11.82 -6.86 -5.10
C VAL A 100 -10.60 -6.63 -4.21
N LEU A 101 -9.48 -7.25 -4.57
CA LEU A 101 -8.19 -7.18 -3.88
C LEU A 101 -7.16 -6.55 -4.83
N GLU A 102 -6.38 -5.60 -4.35
CA GLU A 102 -5.25 -5.01 -5.08
C GLU A 102 -4.00 -5.17 -4.21
N ASP A 103 -2.95 -5.81 -4.73
CA ASP A 103 -1.69 -5.96 -4.00
C ASP A 103 -0.94 -4.62 -3.92
N ALA A 104 -0.66 -4.20 -2.69
CA ALA A 104 0.04 -2.96 -2.37
C ALA A 104 1.57 -3.08 -2.39
N ALA A 105 2.13 -4.30 -2.55
CA ALA A 105 3.55 -4.58 -2.31
C ALA A 105 4.53 -3.76 -3.17
N ASN A 106 4.14 -3.30 -4.37
CA ASN A 106 5.07 -2.63 -5.28
C ASN A 106 5.09 -1.09 -5.19
N ARG A 107 4.71 -0.51 -4.04
CA ARG A 107 4.73 0.95 -3.83
C ARG A 107 6.05 1.49 -3.29
N LEU A 108 6.96 0.62 -2.83
CA LEU A 108 8.22 0.98 -2.19
C LEU A 108 9.41 1.11 -3.15
N ALA A 109 9.19 1.00 -4.46
CA ALA A 109 10.23 1.04 -5.48
C ALA A 109 10.25 2.34 -6.33
N ALA A 110 9.62 3.42 -5.85
CA ALA A 110 9.59 4.73 -6.52
C ALA A 110 10.27 5.83 -5.68
#